data_AF-A0A520HQ54-F1
#
_entry.id   AF-A0A520HQ54-F1
#
_cell.length_a   1.000
_cell.length_b   1.000
_cell.length_c   1.000
_cell.angle_alpha   90.00
_cell.angle_beta   90.00
_cell.angle_gamma   90.00
#
_symmetry.space_group_name_H-M   'P 1'
#
loop_
_entity.id
_entity.type
_entity.pdbx_description
1 polymer ?
#
loop_
_entity_poly.entity_id
_entity_poly.type
_entity_poly.pdbx_seq_one_letter_code
_entity_poly.pdbx_strand_id
1 'polypeptide(L)'
;MNTAELLERALAFDFLTKEEGVFLYHNAGTAELAFVANELRKKQVPSGKVTWQIDRNVNTTNVCIANCKFCNFFRRPGHDESYITDIETYKVKIEETFRFGGDQLLLQGGHHPDLGLQFYAELFAKLKGLYPDLKLHALGPPEIAHVAKLEGISHTEVLSALKA
;
A
#
# COMPACT_ATOMS: atom_id res chain seq x y z
N MET A 1 20.58 10.35 -27.18
CA MET A 1 20.14 9.14 -26.45
C MET A 1 19.76 8.10 -27.48
N ASN A 2 20.22 6.87 -27.32
CA ASN A 2 19.93 5.76 -28.21
C ASN A 2 19.22 4.67 -27.41
N THR A 3 18.07 4.19 -27.89
CA THR A 3 17.26 3.19 -27.18
C THR A 3 18.05 1.90 -26.91
N ALA A 4 18.76 1.38 -27.90
CA ALA A 4 19.49 0.12 -27.78
C ALA A 4 20.61 0.22 -26.72
N GLU A 5 21.37 1.31 -26.73
CA GLU A 5 22.43 1.57 -25.74
C GLU A 5 21.88 1.67 -24.32
N LEU A 6 20.76 2.38 -24.14
CA LEU A 6 20.11 2.51 -22.82
C LEU A 6 19.54 1.18 -22.32
N LEU A 7 18.99 0.36 -23.21
CA LEU A 7 18.50 -0.98 -22.88
C LEU A 7 19.64 -1.94 -22.53
N GLU A 8 20.79 -1.84 -23.19
CA GLU A 8 22.00 -2.62 -22.86
C GLU A 8 22.55 -2.22 -21.48
N ARG A 9 22.64 -0.92 -21.21
CA ARG A 9 22.98 -0.39 -19.87
C ARG A 9 22.00 -0.88 -18.80
N ALA A 10 20.69 -0.83 -19.09
CA ALA A 10 19.69 -1.36 -18.18
C ALA A 10 19.92 -2.84 -17.88
N LEU A 11 20.19 -3.67 -18.91
CA LEU A 11 20.51 -5.08 -18.74
C LEU A 11 21.74 -5.31 -17.85
N ALA A 12 22.70 -4.39 -17.82
CA ALA A 12 23.88 -4.42 -16.96
C ALA A 12 23.60 -3.97 -15.50
N PHE A 13 22.37 -3.56 -15.18
CA PHE A 13 22.00 -2.87 -13.92
C PHE A 13 22.66 -1.51 -13.74
N ASP A 14 23.09 -0.86 -14.82
CA ASP A 14 23.55 0.51 -14.75
C ASP A 14 22.41 1.45 -14.37
N PHE A 15 22.73 2.48 -13.60
CA PHE A 15 21.76 3.53 -13.29
C PHE A 15 21.38 4.28 -14.57
N LEU A 16 20.07 4.38 -14.82
CA LEU A 16 19.51 5.26 -15.84
C LEU A 16 18.97 6.52 -15.17
N THR A 17 19.29 7.69 -15.74
CA THR A 17 18.76 8.95 -15.23
C THR A 17 17.27 9.08 -15.51
N LYS A 18 16.62 10.08 -14.88
CA LYS A 18 15.22 10.40 -15.15
C LYS A 18 15.00 10.73 -16.62
N GLU A 19 15.90 11.51 -17.22
CA GLU A 19 15.82 11.94 -18.62
C GLU A 19 15.93 10.74 -19.56
N GLU A 20 16.80 9.77 -19.25
CA GLU A 20 16.96 8.53 -19.99
C GLU A 20 15.71 7.63 -19.86
N GLY A 21 15.10 7.56 -18.67
CA GLY A 21 13.85 6.84 -18.45
C GLY A 21 12.67 7.43 -19.23
N VAL A 22 12.55 8.76 -19.25
CA VAL A 22 11.54 9.46 -20.07
C VAL A 22 11.80 9.25 -21.56
N PHE A 23 13.06 9.27 -21.99
CA PHE A 23 13.42 8.97 -23.37
C PHE A 23 13.00 7.55 -23.77
N LEU A 24 13.27 6.54 -22.94
CA LEU A 24 12.81 5.16 -23.19
C LEU A 24 11.28 5.07 -23.25
N TYR A 25 10.57 5.74 -22.36
CA TYR A 25 9.10 5.75 -22.35
C TYR A 25 8.49 6.22 -23.68
N HIS A 26 9.10 7.24 -24.31
CA HIS A 26 8.60 7.79 -25.57
C HIS A 26 9.11 7.08 -26.82
N ASN A 27 10.25 6.40 -26.76
CA ASN A 27 10.97 5.95 -27.97
C ASN A 27 11.26 4.44 -28.03
N ALA A 28 11.14 3.70 -26.94
CA ALA A 28 11.43 2.27 -26.93
C ALA A 28 10.22 1.44 -27.38
N GLY A 29 10.47 0.37 -28.12
CA GLY A 29 9.42 -0.60 -28.45
C GLY A 29 8.95 -1.36 -27.21
N THR A 30 7.65 -1.58 -27.06
CA THR A 30 7.10 -2.33 -25.92
C THR A 30 7.69 -3.74 -25.81
N ALA A 31 7.96 -4.41 -26.94
CA ALA A 31 8.58 -5.74 -26.94
C ALA A 31 10.00 -5.72 -26.38
N GLU A 32 10.79 -4.70 -26.71
CA GLU A 32 12.16 -4.54 -26.22
C GLU A 32 12.16 -4.27 -24.71
N LEU A 33 11.27 -3.37 -24.25
CA LEU A 33 11.07 -3.08 -22.83
C LEU A 33 10.63 -4.33 -22.05
N ALA A 34 9.67 -5.09 -22.58
CA ALA A 34 9.18 -6.32 -21.96
C ALA A 34 10.28 -7.39 -21.87
N PHE A 35 11.09 -7.53 -22.92
CA PHE A 35 12.24 -8.44 -22.92
C PHE A 35 13.26 -8.05 -21.85
N VAL A 36 13.73 -6.80 -21.85
CA VAL A 36 14.71 -6.31 -20.88
C VAL A 36 14.18 -6.42 -19.45
N ALA A 37 12.94 -6.01 -19.20
CA ALA A 37 12.32 -6.14 -17.88
C ALA A 37 12.26 -7.61 -17.40
N ASN A 38 11.94 -8.55 -18.30
CA ASN A 38 11.92 -9.97 -17.98
C ASN A 38 13.32 -10.53 -17.69
N GLU A 39 14.33 -10.15 -18.46
CA GLU A 39 15.73 -10.54 -18.20
C GLU A 39 16.23 -9.99 -16.86
N LEU A 40 15.91 -8.74 -16.54
CA LEU A 40 16.22 -8.15 -15.23
C LEU A 40 15.51 -8.88 -14.09
N ARG A 41 14.23 -9.22 -14.27
CA ARG A 41 13.48 -10.03 -13.30
C ARG A 41 14.14 -11.39 -13.07
N LYS A 42 14.60 -12.08 -14.12
CA LYS A 42 15.31 -13.36 -13.98
C LYS A 42 16.62 -13.22 -13.22
N LYS A 43 17.36 -12.13 -13.42
CA LYS A 43 18.58 -11.84 -12.66
C LYS A 43 18.30 -11.58 -11.18
N GLN A 44 17.26 -10.81 -10.85
CA GLN A 44 16.90 -10.49 -9.46
C GLN A 44 16.19 -11.65 -8.74
N VAL A 45 15.41 -12.46 -9.46
CA VAL A 45 14.66 -13.61 -8.94
C VAL A 45 14.98 -14.87 -9.77
N PRO A 46 16.18 -15.48 -9.57
CA PRO A 46 16.66 -16.59 -10.41
C PRO A 46 15.83 -17.86 -10.30
N SER A 47 15.07 -18.03 -9.22
CA SER A 47 14.28 -19.25 -8.97
C SER A 47 13.16 -19.46 -10.00
N GLY A 48 12.77 -18.41 -10.73
CA GLY A 48 11.64 -18.45 -11.66
C GLY A 48 10.27 -18.63 -10.98
N LYS A 49 10.23 -18.71 -9.64
CA LYS A 49 9.01 -18.91 -8.87
C LYS A 49 8.20 -17.61 -8.85
N VAL A 50 6.93 -17.72 -9.21
CA VAL A 50 5.94 -16.67 -9.01
C VAL A 50 5.33 -16.88 -7.62
N THR A 51 5.40 -15.87 -6.76
CA THR A 51 4.79 -15.89 -5.43
C THR A 51 3.49 -15.11 -5.42
N TRP A 52 2.62 -15.41 -4.46
CA TRP A 52 1.39 -14.68 -4.20
C TRP A 52 1.15 -14.64 -2.69
N GLN A 53 0.29 -13.70 -2.28
CA GLN A 53 -0.19 -13.57 -0.91
C GLN A 53 -1.72 -13.62 -0.97
N ILE A 54 -2.34 -14.41 -0.10
CA ILE A 54 -3.79 -14.34 0.12
C ILE A 54 -3.98 -13.34 1.25
N ASP A 55 -4.45 -12.14 0.88
CA ASP A 55 -4.80 -11.10 1.84
C ASP A 55 -6.24 -10.63 1.65
N ARG A 56 -6.68 -9.80 2.57
CA ARG A 56 -7.99 -9.17 2.51
C ARG A 56 -7.87 -7.67 2.65
N ASN A 57 -8.35 -6.95 1.65
CA ASN A 57 -8.56 -5.51 1.75
C ASN A 57 -9.80 -5.24 2.61
N VAL A 58 -9.62 -4.49 3.69
CA VAL A 58 -10.69 -3.93 4.51
C VAL A 58 -10.35 -2.49 4.81
N ASN A 59 -11.36 -1.62 4.82
CA ASN A 59 -11.13 -0.22 5.09
C ASN A 59 -11.40 0.18 6.54
N THR A 60 -10.66 1.14 7.07
CA THR A 60 -10.98 1.74 8.39
C THR A 60 -12.21 2.62 8.32
N THR A 61 -12.33 3.39 7.25
CA THR A 61 -13.41 4.33 6.98
C THR A 61 -13.35 4.76 5.52
N ASN A 62 -14.49 5.16 4.95
CA ASN A 62 -14.54 5.85 3.66
C ASN A 62 -14.52 7.39 3.79
N VAL A 63 -14.58 7.95 5.01
CA VAL A 63 -14.56 9.39 5.24
C VAL A 63 -13.16 9.94 4.98
N CYS A 64 -13.05 10.92 4.09
CA CYS A 64 -11.75 11.46 3.69
C CYS A 64 -11.80 12.95 3.36
N ILE A 65 -10.84 13.70 3.89
CA ILE A 65 -10.67 15.14 3.58
C ILE A 65 -9.78 15.41 2.37
N ALA A 66 -9.07 14.41 1.83
CA ALA A 66 -8.15 14.60 0.70
C ALA A 66 -8.87 14.95 -0.62
N ASN A 67 -10.09 14.45 -0.82
CA ASN A 67 -10.93 14.75 -1.99
C ASN A 67 -10.21 14.50 -3.34
N CYS A 68 -9.50 13.37 -3.45
CA CYS A 68 -8.78 12.99 -4.67
C CYS A 68 -9.75 12.82 -5.86
N LYS A 69 -9.50 13.53 -6.96
CA LYS A 69 -10.40 13.57 -8.15
C LYS A 69 -10.65 12.21 -8.82
N PHE A 70 -9.76 11.25 -8.60
CA PHE A 70 -9.83 9.90 -9.19
C PHE A 70 -10.36 8.84 -8.21
N CYS A 71 -10.66 9.21 -6.96
CA CYS A 71 -11.07 8.26 -5.94
C CYS A 71 -12.60 8.08 -5.93
N ASN A 72 -13.08 6.88 -6.25
CA ASN A 72 -14.50 6.51 -6.16
C ASN A 72 -14.95 6.05 -4.76
N PHE A 73 -13.99 5.74 -3.89
CA PHE A 73 -14.22 5.21 -2.54
C PHE A 73 -14.64 6.29 -1.55
N PHE A 74 -14.08 7.48 -1.67
CA PHE A 74 -14.17 8.50 -0.62
C PHE A 74 -15.58 9.05 -0.42
N ARG A 75 -15.89 9.45 0.82
CA ARG A 75 -17.02 10.28 1.19
C ARG A 75 -16.54 11.49 2.00
N ARG A 76 -17.20 12.63 1.80
CA ARG A 76 -16.93 13.83 2.61
C ARG A 76 -17.44 13.62 4.04
N PRO A 77 -16.83 14.24 5.06
CA PRO A 77 -17.37 14.21 6.42
C PRO A 77 -18.85 14.59 6.45
N GLY A 78 -19.66 13.80 7.16
CA GLY A 78 -21.12 13.99 7.26
C GLY A 78 -21.95 13.47 6.08
N HIS A 79 -21.34 12.83 5.08
CA HIS A 79 -22.11 12.17 4.01
C HIS A 79 -22.89 10.96 4.55
N ASP A 80 -24.10 10.70 4.05
CA ASP A 80 -24.98 9.64 4.56
C ASP A 80 -24.37 8.23 4.49
N GLU A 81 -23.58 7.95 3.45
CA GLU A 81 -22.83 6.70 3.29
C GLU A 81 -21.51 6.63 4.09
N SER A 82 -21.23 7.58 4.98
CA SER A 82 -20.01 7.55 5.80
C SER A 82 -20.03 6.39 6.78
N TYR A 83 -18.91 5.71 6.96
CA TYR A 83 -18.78 4.65 7.97
C TYR A 83 -17.40 4.61 8.62
N ILE A 84 -17.33 4.02 9.81
CA ILE A 84 -16.11 3.52 10.45
C ILE A 84 -16.34 2.03 10.68
N THR A 85 -15.40 1.19 10.25
CA THR A 85 -15.54 -0.26 10.34
C THR A 85 -15.38 -0.71 11.80
N ASP A 86 -16.35 -1.46 12.29
CA ASP A 86 -16.35 -2.02 13.63
C ASP A 86 -15.55 -3.34 13.72
N ILE A 87 -15.26 -3.76 14.95
CA ILE A 87 -14.48 -4.97 15.23
C ILE A 87 -15.17 -6.25 14.76
N GLU A 88 -16.50 -6.36 14.87
CA GLU A 88 -17.21 -7.57 14.43
C GLU A 88 -17.16 -7.72 12.91
N THR A 89 -17.25 -6.60 12.18
CA THR A 89 -17.01 -6.58 10.74
C THR A 89 -15.58 -7.04 10.39
N TYR A 90 -14.55 -6.59 11.12
CA TYR A 90 -13.19 -7.09 10.92
C TYR A 90 -13.07 -8.59 11.18
N LYS A 91 -13.65 -9.09 12.28
CA LYS A 91 -13.58 -10.50 12.66
C LYS A 91 -14.11 -11.41 11.55
N VAL A 92 -15.28 -11.09 11.00
CA VAL A 92 -15.86 -11.84 9.87
C VAL A 92 -14.88 -11.89 8.69
N LYS A 93 -14.30 -10.75 8.32
CA LYS A 93 -13.35 -10.68 7.19
C LYS A 93 -12.04 -11.42 7.45
N ILE A 94 -11.52 -11.37 8.66
CA ILE A 94 -10.30 -12.06 9.06
C ILE A 94 -10.52 -13.58 9.07
N GLU A 95 -11.61 -14.04 9.68
CA GLU A 95 -11.96 -15.46 9.74
C GLU A 95 -12.21 -16.06 8.35
N GLU A 96 -12.89 -15.33 7.47
CA GLU A 96 -13.01 -15.70 6.06
C GLU A 96 -11.63 -15.84 5.40
N THR A 97 -10.71 -14.92 5.67
CA THR A 97 -9.36 -14.90 5.07
C THR A 97 -8.54 -16.11 5.53
N PHE A 98 -8.57 -16.42 6.82
CA PHE A 98 -7.92 -17.60 7.38
C PHE A 98 -8.49 -18.90 6.81
N ARG A 99 -9.82 -18.98 6.64
CA ARG A 99 -10.46 -20.13 5.99
C ARG A 99 -9.99 -20.36 4.55
N PHE A 100 -9.59 -19.30 3.83
CA PHE A 100 -9.03 -19.40 2.49
C PHE A 100 -7.50 -19.59 2.48
N GLY A 101 -6.87 -19.77 3.64
CA GLY A 101 -5.42 -19.96 3.78
C GLY A 101 -4.60 -18.68 3.68
N GLY A 102 -5.24 -17.51 3.79
CA GLY A 102 -4.56 -16.22 3.94
C GLY A 102 -4.22 -15.92 5.38
N ASP A 103 -3.31 -14.96 5.59
CA ASP A 103 -2.82 -14.56 6.91
C ASP A 103 -2.60 -13.04 7.04
N GLN A 104 -3.03 -12.24 6.05
CA GLN A 104 -2.79 -10.81 6.01
C GLN A 104 -4.07 -9.99 5.83
N LEU A 105 -4.19 -8.92 6.60
CA LEU A 105 -5.17 -7.87 6.41
C LEU A 105 -4.48 -6.64 5.82
N LEU A 106 -4.90 -6.24 4.61
CA LEU A 106 -4.54 -4.95 4.02
C LEU A 106 -5.55 -3.91 4.52
N LEU A 107 -5.08 -3.02 5.39
CA LEU A 107 -5.93 -2.07 6.10
C LEU A 107 -5.62 -0.63 5.66
N GLN A 108 -6.52 -0.04 4.88
CA GLN A 108 -6.36 1.31 4.30
C GLN A 108 -7.63 2.13 4.49
N GLY A 109 -7.59 3.44 4.41
CA GLY A 109 -8.83 4.19 4.63
C GLY A 109 -8.77 5.64 4.20
N GLY A 110 -9.90 6.31 4.38
CA GLY A 110 -9.95 7.75 4.22
C GLY A 110 -9.21 8.49 5.34
N HIS A 111 -8.76 9.70 5.01
CA HIS A 111 -8.18 10.64 5.98
C HIS A 111 -9.30 11.28 6.82
N HIS A 112 -9.80 10.54 7.80
CA HIS A 112 -10.88 11.00 8.68
C HIS A 112 -10.35 12.06 9.65
N PRO A 113 -11.03 13.22 9.79
CA PRO A 113 -10.52 14.32 10.62
C PRO A 113 -10.47 13.97 12.12
N ASP A 114 -11.34 13.08 12.59
CA ASP A 114 -11.42 12.69 14.00
C ASP A 114 -10.71 11.38 14.36
N LEU A 115 -10.06 10.69 13.40
CA LEU A 115 -9.34 9.44 13.66
C LEU A 115 -7.83 9.68 13.71
N GLY A 116 -7.34 9.93 14.93
CA GLY A 116 -5.94 10.18 15.24
C GLY A 116 -5.12 8.93 15.52
N LEU A 117 -3.88 9.13 16.00
CA LEU A 117 -2.91 8.07 16.27
C LEU A 117 -3.46 7.03 17.25
N GLN A 118 -4.13 7.49 18.32
CA GLN A 118 -4.70 6.62 19.33
C GLN A 118 -5.68 5.60 18.73
N PHE A 119 -6.56 6.03 17.82
CA PHE A 119 -7.52 5.15 17.16
C PHE A 119 -6.81 4.00 16.42
N TYR A 120 -5.79 4.31 15.63
CA TYR A 120 -5.07 3.31 14.86
C TYR A 120 -4.26 2.37 15.77
N ALA A 121 -3.57 2.91 16.78
CA ALA A 121 -2.79 2.11 17.72
C ALA A 121 -3.68 1.13 18.51
N GLU A 122 -4.83 1.60 19.00
CA GLU A 122 -5.80 0.76 19.71
C GLU A 122 -6.42 -0.30 18.79
N LEU A 123 -6.76 0.07 17.55
CA LEU A 123 -7.27 -0.87 16.55
C LEU A 123 -6.24 -1.98 16.26
N PHE A 124 -4.98 -1.62 16.03
CA PHE A 124 -3.94 -2.60 15.68
C PHE A 124 -3.64 -3.51 16.88
N ALA A 125 -3.50 -2.94 18.08
CA ALA A 125 -3.30 -3.71 19.30
C ALA A 125 -4.48 -4.68 19.54
N LYS A 126 -5.71 -4.24 19.35
CA LYS A 126 -6.90 -5.07 19.51
C LYS A 126 -6.97 -6.19 18.48
N LEU A 127 -6.70 -5.91 17.21
CA LEU A 127 -6.66 -6.92 16.16
C LEU A 127 -5.56 -7.95 16.40
N LYS A 128 -4.36 -7.54 16.83
CA LYS A 128 -3.27 -8.46 17.18
C LYS A 128 -3.54 -9.25 18.45
N GLY A 129 -4.28 -8.68 19.40
CA GLY A 129 -4.75 -9.42 20.59
C GLY A 129 -5.75 -10.52 20.25
N LEU A 130 -6.67 -10.25 19.31
CA LEU A 130 -7.67 -11.23 18.85
C LEU A 130 -7.08 -12.27 17.89
N TYR A 131 -6.17 -11.84 17.01
CA TYR A 131 -5.57 -12.66 15.97
C TYR A 131 -4.04 -12.46 15.93
N PRO A 132 -3.29 -13.11 16.84
CA PRO A 132 -1.84 -12.90 16.95
C PRO A 132 -1.06 -13.18 15.67
N ASP A 133 -1.48 -14.20 14.93
CA ASP A 133 -0.84 -14.64 13.68
C ASP A 133 -1.22 -13.78 12.47
N LEU A 134 -2.20 -12.87 12.59
CA LEU A 134 -2.59 -11.96 11.52
C LEU A 134 -1.47 -10.95 11.24
N LYS A 135 -1.05 -10.85 9.98
CA LYS A 135 -0.18 -9.78 9.50
C LYS A 135 -1.02 -8.55 9.20
N LEU A 136 -0.63 -7.41 9.75
CA LEU A 136 -1.22 -6.12 9.44
C LEU A 136 -0.37 -5.42 8.39
N HIS A 137 -0.87 -5.38 7.16
CA HIS A 137 -0.36 -4.49 6.12
C HIS A 137 -1.22 -3.23 6.18
N ALA A 138 -0.91 -2.34 7.11
CA ALA A 138 -1.79 -1.23 7.47
C ALA A 138 -1.17 0.13 7.14
N LEU A 139 -2.01 1.00 6.56
CA LEU A 139 -1.74 2.40 6.22
C LEU A 139 -0.70 2.59 5.10
N GLY A 140 -0.89 3.65 4.32
CA GLY A 140 0.10 4.15 3.39
C GLY A 140 0.79 5.42 3.91
N PRO A 141 1.81 5.91 3.19
CA PRO A 141 2.42 7.21 3.48
C PRO A 141 1.43 8.38 3.62
N PRO A 142 0.33 8.47 2.83
CA PRO A 142 -0.66 9.54 2.99
C PRO A 142 -1.38 9.51 4.34
N GLU A 143 -1.77 8.33 4.82
CA GLU A 143 -2.42 8.20 6.14
C GLU A 143 -1.45 8.54 7.28
N ILE A 144 -0.18 8.11 7.19
CA ILE A 144 0.84 8.48 8.18
C ILE A 144 1.05 9.99 8.22
N ALA A 145 1.12 10.64 7.06
CA ALA A 145 1.25 12.10 6.97
C ALA A 145 0.00 12.83 7.52
N HIS A 146 -1.19 12.29 7.29
CA HIS A 146 -2.44 12.82 7.85
C HIS A 146 -2.45 12.74 9.37
N VAL A 147 -2.13 11.58 9.94
CA VAL A 147 -2.05 11.37 11.40
C VAL A 147 -0.99 12.28 12.02
N ALA A 148 0.21 12.34 11.44
CA ALA A 148 1.29 13.22 11.92
C ALA A 148 0.83 14.69 11.99
N LYS A 149 0.14 15.15 10.95
CA LYS A 149 -0.43 16.51 10.90
C LYS A 149 -1.53 16.72 11.93
N LEU A 150 -2.43 15.75 12.11
CA LEU A 150 -3.54 15.83 13.04
C LEU A 150 -3.07 15.91 14.50
N GLU A 151 -2.05 15.13 14.84
CA GLU A 151 -1.47 15.03 16.18
C GLU A 151 -0.40 16.11 16.46
N GLY A 152 0.11 16.79 15.44
CA GLY A 152 1.19 17.77 15.58
C GLY A 152 2.55 17.16 15.94
N ILE A 153 2.80 15.91 15.53
CA ILE A 153 4.04 15.15 15.81
C ILE A 153 4.75 14.74 14.52
N SER A 154 5.98 14.24 14.62
CA SER A 154 6.75 13.78 13.46
C SER A 154 6.23 12.45 12.90
N HIS A 155 6.49 12.21 11.61
CA HIS A 155 6.22 10.90 10.98
C HIS A 155 6.89 9.74 11.73
N THR A 156 8.10 9.96 12.26
CA THR A 156 8.85 8.95 13.02
C THR A 156 8.14 8.60 14.33
N GLU A 157 7.57 9.58 15.02
CA GLU A 157 6.79 9.34 16.24
C GLU A 157 5.53 8.53 15.94
N VAL A 158 4.78 8.88 14.88
CA VAL A 158 3.62 8.10 14.43
C VAL A 158 4.01 6.65 14.13
N LEU A 159 5.04 6.46 13.30
CA LEU A 159 5.52 5.12 12.92
C LEU A 159 5.99 4.31 14.13
N SER A 160 6.62 4.95 15.11
CA SER A 160 7.11 4.30 16.33
C SER A 160 5.96 3.86 17.23
N ALA A 161 4.91 4.69 17.35
CA ALA A 161 3.72 4.38 18.14
C ALA A 161 2.84 3.29 17.50
N LEU A 162 2.86 3.16 16.17
CA LEU A 162 2.11 2.12 15.45
C LEU A 162 2.84 0.78 15.34
N LYS A 163 4.11 0.72 15.76
CA LYS A 163 4.91 -0.50 15.74
C LYS A 163 4.50 -1.39 16.92
N ALA A 164 3.53 -2.28 16.67
CA ALA A 164 3.12 -3.35 17.57
C ALA A 164 4.21 -4.42 17.73
#